data_AF-A0A444JDF1-F1
#
_entry.id   AF-A0A444JDF1-F1
#
_cell.length_a   1.000
_cell.length_b   1.000
_cell.length_c   1.000
_cell.angle_alpha   90.00
_cell.angle_beta   90.00
_cell.angle_gamma   90.00
#
_symmetry.space_group_name_H-M   'P 1'
#
loop_
_entity.id
_entity.type
_entity.pdbx_description
1 polymer ?
#
loop_
_entity_poly.entity_id
_entity_poly.type
_entity_poly.pdbx_seq_one_letter_code
_entity_poly.pdbx_strand_id
1 'polypeptide(L)' 'MKNISKTKQDRVEELKNKIYYAESACDAYKDTNNYLYQTNSMYMEGLKEKLEELKKS' A
#
# COMPACT_ATOMS: atom_id res chain seq x y z
N MET A 1 -13.54 19.79 -14.10
CA MET A 1 -13.19 18.77 -13.10
C MET A 1 -12.49 19.47 -11.94
N LYS A 2 -13.05 19.46 -10.72
CA LYS A 2 -12.38 20.07 -9.55
C LYS A 2 -11.18 19.20 -9.19
N ASN A 3 -9.97 19.74 -9.30
CA ASN A 3 -8.79 19.20 -8.63
C ASN A 3 -9.03 19.34 -7.13
N ILE A 4 -9.68 18.36 -6.52
CA ILE A 4 -9.78 18.28 -5.06
C ILE A 4 -8.37 17.97 -4.60
N SER A 5 -7.69 18.97 -4.04
CA SER A 5 -6.42 18.78 -3.34
C SER A 5 -6.68 17.77 -2.22
N LYS A 6 -6.24 16.52 -2.41
CA LYS A 6 -6.34 15.50 -1.36
C LYS A 6 -5.57 15.98 -0.15
N THR A 7 -6.22 15.98 1.00
CA THR A 7 -5.57 16.33 2.26
C THR A 7 -4.50 15.28 2.59
N LYS A 8 -3.59 15.63 3.50
CA LYS A 8 -2.61 14.68 4.04
C LYS A 8 -3.31 13.44 4.63
N GLN A 9 -4.46 13.62 5.28
CA GLN A 9 -5.25 12.54 5.86
C GLN A 9 -5.84 11.61 4.79
N ASP A 10 -6.36 12.16 3.70
CA ASP A 10 -6.88 11.35 2.57
C ASP A 10 -5.79 10.46 1.97
N ARG A 11 -4.57 11.00 1.84
CA ARG A 11 -3.41 10.25 1.34
C ARG A 11 -2.95 9.17 2.32
N VAL A 12 -2.96 9.46 3.62
CA VAL A 12 -2.67 8.46 4.67
C VAL A 12 -3.67 7.31 4.61
N GLU A 13 -4.96 7.63 4.49
CA GLU A 13 -6.03 6.62 4.43
C GLU A 13 -5.95 5.78 3.16
N GLU A 14 -5.67 6.42 2.01
CA GLU A 14 -5.43 5.72 0.75
C GLU A 14 -4.24 4.74 0.86
N LEU A 15 -3.13 5.16 1.48
CA LEU A 15 -1.96 4.29 1.68
C LEU A 15 -2.27 3.12 2.60
N LYS A 16 -2.98 3.34 3.71
CA LYS A 16 -3.40 2.27 4.62
C LYS A 16 -4.26 1.22 3.92
N ASN A 17 -5.25 1.66 3.13
CA ASN A 17 -6.11 0.76 2.37
C ASN A 17 -5.30 -0.07 1.37
N LYS A 18 -4.36 0.55 0.64
CA LYS A 18 -3.49 -0.18 -0.30
C LYS A 18 -2.60 -1.19 0.40
N ILE A 19 -2.04 -0.85 1.57
CA ILE A 19 -1.24 -1.78 2.37
C ILE A 19 -2.08 -2.98 2.78
N TYR A 20 -3.30 -2.76 3.28
CA TYR A 20 -4.22 -3.82 3.67
C TYR A 20 -4.54 -4.78 2.51
N TYR A 21 -4.79 -4.25 1.32
CA TYR A 21 -5.02 -5.08 0.13
C TYR A 21 -3.78 -5.87 -0.29
N ALA A 22 -2.60 -5.26 -0.24
CA ALA A 22 -1.34 -5.93 -0.57
C ALA A 22 -1.03 -7.06 0.43
N GLU A 23 -1.27 -6.84 1.73
CA GLU A 23 -1.15 -7.86 2.79
C GLU A 23 -2.09 -9.04 2.51
N SER A 24 -3.36 -8.75 2.21
CA SER A 24 -4.35 -9.79 1.88
C SER A 24 -3.95 -10.58 0.63
N ALA A 25 -3.38 -9.92 -0.38
CA ALA A 25 -2.87 -10.59 -1.58
C ALA A 25 -1.65 -11.46 -1.28
N CYS A 26 -0.72 -11.00 -0.43
CA CYS A 26 0.39 -11.83 0.03
C CYS A 26 -0.11 -13.10 0.70
N ASP A 27 -1.08 -12.99 1.61
CA ASP A 27 -1.66 -14.15 2.30
C ASP A 27 -2.34 -15.13 1.35
N ALA A 28 -3.01 -14.64 0.30
CA ALA A 28 -3.64 -15.48 -0.71
C ALA A 28 -2.64 -16.24 -1.59
N TYR A 29 -1.48 -15.62 -1.88
CA TYR A 29 -0.50 -16.14 -2.83
C TYR A 29 0.71 -16.83 -2.20
N LYS A 30 0.94 -16.70 -0.88
CA LYS A 30 2.15 -17.21 -0.21
C LYS A 30 2.45 -18.68 -0.50
N ASP A 31 1.41 -19.52 -0.58
CA ASP A 31 1.54 -20.97 -0.77
C ASP A 31 1.18 -21.44 -2.19
N THR A 32 0.61 -20.55 -3.02
CA THR A 32 0.04 -20.91 -4.32
C THR A 32 0.78 -20.30 -5.50
N ASN A 33 1.38 -19.12 -5.32
CA ASN A 33 2.08 -18.42 -6.38
C ASN A 33 3.19 -17.52 -5.81
N ASN A 34 4.42 -18.04 -5.78
CA ASN A 34 5.58 -17.33 -5.25
C ASN A 34 5.86 -16.00 -5.98
N TYR A 35 5.64 -15.94 -7.30
CA TYR A 35 5.87 -14.70 -8.06
C TYR A 35 4.90 -13.58 -7.63
N LEU A 36 3.62 -13.91 -7.47
CA LEU A 36 2.62 -12.95 -7.00
C LEU A 36 2.84 -12.60 -5.54
N TYR A 37 3.22 -13.55 -4.68
CA TYR A 37 3.60 -13.28 -3.30
C TYR A 37 4.75 -12.26 -3.21
N GLN A 38 5.85 -12.50 -3.93
CA GLN A 38 7.02 -11.61 -3.93
C GLN A 38 6.68 -10.22 -4.46
N THR A 39 5.91 -10.15 -5.55
CA THR A 39 5.50 -8.87 -6.15
C THR A 39 4.64 -8.06 -5.19
N ASN A 40 3.63 -8.67 -4.54
CA ASN A 40 2.78 -7.98 -3.57
C ASN A 40 3.56 -7.60 -2.31
N SER A 41 4.53 -8.42 -1.89
CA SER A 41 5.39 -8.12 -0.74
C SER A 41 6.25 -6.87 -0.98
N MET A 42 6.93 -6.79 -2.13
CA MET A 42 7.71 -5.61 -2.50
C MET A 42 6.83 -4.36 -2.64
N TYR A 43 5.64 -4.51 -3.24
CA TYR A 43 4.68 -3.42 -3.35
C TYR A 43 4.21 -2.91 -1.97
N MET A 44 3.90 -3.82 -1.05
CA MET A 44 3.51 -3.52 0.32
C MET A 44 4.62 -2.75 1.07
N GLU A 45 5.87 -3.19 0.96
CA GLU A 45 7.02 -2.52 1.59
C GLU A 45 7.15 -1.07 1.10
N GLY A 46 7.11 -0.86 -0.22
CA GLY A 46 7.17 0.50 -0.79
C GLY A 46 5.99 1.40 -0.39
N LEU A 47 4.81 0.83 -0.12
CA LEU A 47 3.69 1.59 0.44
C LEU A 47 3.91 1.97 1.91
N LYS A 48 4.48 1.06 2.72
CA LYS A 48 4.84 1.32 4.12
C LYS A 48 5.87 2.43 4.23
N GLU A 49 6.90 2.42 3.38
CA GLU A 49 7.90 3.50 3.31
C GLU A 49 7.26 4.85 2.97
N LYS A 50 6.45 4.92 1.92
CA LYS A 50 5.73 6.15 1.54
C LYS A 50 4.82 6.67 2.66
N LEU A 51 4.18 5.77 3.40
CA LEU A 51 3.34 6.17 4.53
C LEU A 51 4.17 6.79 5.65
N GLU A 52 5.33 6.23 5.96
CA GLU A 52 6.24 6.77 6.98
C GLU A 52 6.84 8.11 6.56
N GLU A 53 7.24 8.26 5.29
CA GLU A 53 7.66 9.56 4.74
C GLU A 53 6.57 10.60 4.85
N LEU A 54 5.34 10.24 4.48
CA LEU A 54 4.19 11.15 4.54
C LEU A 54 3.89 11.56 6.00
N LYS A 55 4.06 10.68 6.98
CA LYS A 55 3.85 11.03 8.39
C LYS A 55 4.88 12.05 8.90
N LYS A 56 6.13 11.95 8.43
CA LYS A 56 7.24 12.84 8.82
C LYS A 56 7.21 14.23 8.18
N SER A 57 6.59 14.36 7.00
CA SER A 57 6.38 15.64 6.29
C SER A 57 5.30 16.50 6.94
#